data_AF-A0A250FTZ1-F1
#
_entry.id   AF-A0A250FTZ1-F1
#
_cell.length_a   1.000
_cell.length_b   1.000
_cell.length_c   1.000
_cell.angle_alpha   90.00
_cell.angle_beta   90.00
_cell.angle_gamma   90.00
#
_symmetry.space_group_name_H-M   'P 1'
#
loop_
_entity.id
_entity.type
_entity.pdbx_description
1 polymer ?
#
loop_
_entity_poly.entity_id
_entity_poly.type
_entity_poly.pdbx_seq_one_letter_code
_entity_poly.pdbx_strand_id
1 'polypeptide(L)'
;MKRRFVYQDAKSDKFWDIEFEGTTQTVVYGKTGTAGREAVKEFATAEECTKESEKLIAQKLKKGYTELAEGEAAPEKREYSEEEKADYFFWEAIEKSYKYNKKDWKAYDLEEHLEKIATYLSKYSEEKLILFQKTLEQKLISLYTASIAELYIILGNEYEKEGDNYSFDGYVSDDGFIYFRCWLLLKGKEFYDDITKDIETFVSGKYHFNIGETWAEGLLYVADDANQEARPDSDEGIIEDTVYQKWPELNYDFGEFAMDREPKSGGELQKMYPKLVAEIMPIR
;
A
#
# COMPACT_ATOMS: atom_id res chain seq x y z
N MET A 1 6.68 -34.52 11.55
CA MET A 1 7.05 -33.19 12.09
C MET A 1 5.79 -32.34 12.17
N LYS A 2 5.54 -31.63 13.28
CA LYS A 2 4.38 -30.75 13.46
C LYS A 2 4.83 -29.32 13.75
N ARG A 3 4.23 -28.33 13.10
CA ARG A 3 4.52 -26.91 13.26
C ARG A 3 3.22 -26.12 13.31
N ARG A 4 3.17 -25.11 14.18
CA ARG A 4 1.96 -24.32 14.46
C ARG A 4 2.23 -22.86 14.18
N PHE A 5 1.27 -22.20 13.56
CA PHE A 5 1.42 -20.81 13.15
C PHE A 5 0.17 -20.02 13.46
N VAL A 6 0.36 -18.75 13.80
CA VAL A 6 -0.73 -17.78 14.04
C VAL A 6 -0.57 -16.56 13.16
N TYR A 7 -1.70 -15.98 12.78
CA TYR A 7 -1.76 -14.74 12.04
C TYR A 7 -2.87 -13.85 12.61
N GLN A 8 -2.47 -12.70 13.13
CA GLN A 8 -3.35 -11.73 13.76
C GLN A 8 -3.14 -10.36 13.14
N ASP A 9 -4.22 -9.78 12.61
CA ASP A 9 -4.28 -8.39 12.14
C ASP A 9 -5.61 -7.76 12.63
N ALA A 10 -5.93 -6.54 12.19
CA ALA A 10 -7.17 -5.87 12.57
C ALA A 10 -8.44 -6.73 12.30
N LYS A 11 -8.49 -7.51 11.22
CA LYS A 11 -9.65 -8.31 10.78
C LYS A 11 -9.51 -9.82 11.01
N SER A 12 -8.29 -10.30 11.19
CA SER A 12 -7.93 -11.71 11.20
C SER A 12 -7.41 -12.11 12.57
N ASP A 13 -7.81 -13.29 12.99
CA ASP A 13 -7.22 -14.01 14.10
C ASP A 13 -7.30 -15.49 13.75
N LYS A 14 -6.22 -15.97 13.12
CA LYS A 14 -6.20 -17.24 12.40
C LYS A 14 -5.06 -18.10 12.91
N PHE A 15 -5.29 -19.40 12.92
CA PHE A 15 -4.22 -20.39 13.07
C PHE A 15 -4.08 -21.22 11.78
N TRP A 16 -2.87 -21.71 11.56
CA TRP A 16 -2.53 -22.63 10.49
C TRP A 16 -1.45 -23.57 11.01
N ASP A 17 -1.79 -24.84 11.14
CA ASP A 17 -0.92 -25.89 11.61
C ASP A 17 -0.64 -26.85 10.47
N ILE A 18 0.58 -27.37 10.42
CA ILE A 18 0.99 -28.36 9.44
C ILE A 18 1.74 -29.48 10.15
N GLU A 19 1.34 -30.70 9.82
CA GLU A 19 1.97 -31.94 10.24
C GLU A 19 2.28 -32.76 9.00
N PHE A 20 3.50 -33.28 8.89
CA PHE A 20 3.88 -34.13 7.76
C PHE A 20 4.85 -35.22 8.20
N GLU A 21 4.58 -36.44 7.76
CA GLU A 21 5.34 -37.64 8.07
C GLU A 21 5.18 -38.66 6.93
N GLY A 22 6.29 -39.27 6.50
CA GLY A 22 6.28 -40.15 5.34
C GLY A 22 5.70 -39.44 4.12
N THR A 23 4.70 -40.05 3.50
CA THR A 23 4.01 -39.54 2.30
C THR A 23 2.78 -38.68 2.61
N THR A 24 2.48 -38.40 3.88
CA THR A 24 1.23 -37.75 4.28
C THR A 24 1.51 -36.38 4.87
N GLN A 25 0.75 -35.39 4.39
CA GLN A 25 0.69 -34.03 4.93
C GLN A 25 -0.72 -33.77 5.44
N THR A 26 -0.83 -33.27 6.66
CA THR A 26 -2.07 -32.81 7.28
C THR A 26 -1.94 -31.33 7.61
N VAL A 27 -2.90 -30.54 7.17
CA VAL A 27 -2.99 -29.11 7.46
C VAL A 27 -4.27 -28.85 8.21
N VAL A 28 -4.19 -28.18 9.36
CA VAL A 28 -5.37 -27.74 10.13
C VAL A 28 -5.37 -26.22 10.19
N TYR A 29 -6.49 -25.57 9.86
CA TYR A 29 -6.54 -24.12 9.80
C TYR A 29 -7.91 -23.57 10.15
N GLY A 30 -7.96 -22.39 10.74
CA GLY A 30 -9.21 -21.78 11.16
C GLY A 30 -9.03 -20.48 11.89
N LYS A 31 -10.11 -20.01 12.54
CA LYS A 31 -10.04 -18.92 13.50
C LYS A 31 -9.41 -19.44 14.79
N THR A 32 -8.53 -18.67 15.42
CA THR A 32 -7.92 -19.03 16.70
C THR A 32 -9.00 -19.37 17.75
N GLY A 33 -8.79 -20.41 18.54
CA GLY A 33 -9.77 -20.90 19.53
C GLY A 33 -10.91 -21.76 18.97
N THR A 34 -10.89 -22.08 17.68
CA THR A 34 -11.85 -23.02 17.06
C THR A 34 -11.16 -24.33 16.65
N ALA A 35 -11.93 -25.39 16.40
CA ALA A 35 -11.38 -26.64 15.86
C ALA A 35 -10.79 -26.49 14.44
N GLY A 36 -11.18 -25.45 13.71
CA GLY A 36 -10.75 -25.22 12.32
C GLY A 36 -11.27 -26.27 11.34
N ARG A 37 -10.56 -26.40 10.21
CA ARG A 37 -10.78 -27.38 9.15
C ARG A 37 -9.49 -28.13 8.90
N GLU A 38 -9.61 -29.42 8.66
CA GLU A 38 -8.49 -30.29 8.33
C GLU A 38 -8.47 -30.58 6.83
N ALA A 39 -7.27 -30.61 6.26
CA ALA A 39 -7.01 -31.04 4.89
C ALA A 39 -5.83 -32.01 4.91
N VAL A 40 -6.06 -33.23 4.44
CA VAL A 40 -5.03 -34.27 4.31
C VAL A 40 -4.67 -34.41 2.83
N LYS A 41 -3.38 -34.51 2.55
CA LYS A 41 -2.84 -34.73 1.20
C LYS A 41 -1.78 -35.81 1.25
N GLU A 42 -1.93 -36.80 0.38
CA GLU A 42 -0.92 -37.84 0.14
C GLU A 42 -0.05 -37.48 -1.07
N PHE A 43 1.23 -37.83 -0.99
CA PHE A 43 2.24 -37.61 -2.02
C PHE A 43 2.85 -38.94 -2.45
N ALA A 44 3.47 -38.97 -3.64
CA ALA A 44 4.07 -40.21 -4.16
C ALA A 44 5.30 -40.65 -3.35
N THR A 45 6.02 -39.69 -2.76
CA THR A 45 7.25 -39.95 -2.00
C THR A 45 7.32 -39.07 -0.76
N ALA A 46 8.09 -39.51 0.24
CA ALA A 46 8.32 -38.72 1.44
C ALA A 46 9.08 -37.41 1.16
N GLU A 47 10.02 -37.44 0.21
CA GLU A 47 10.78 -36.26 -0.20
C GLU A 47 9.88 -35.18 -0.81
N GLU A 48 8.93 -35.58 -1.66
CA GLU A 48 7.94 -34.66 -2.24
C GLU A 48 7.04 -34.03 -1.16
N CYS A 49 6.59 -34.84 -0.19
CA CYS A 49 5.78 -34.38 0.94
C CYS A 49 6.54 -33.32 1.78
N THR A 50 7.80 -33.59 2.13
CA THR A 50 8.65 -32.65 2.87
C THR A 50 8.83 -31.36 2.09
N LYS A 51 9.22 -31.45 0.81
CA LYS A 51 9.48 -30.28 -0.03
C LYS A 51 8.26 -29.36 -0.18
N GLU A 52 7.08 -29.93 -0.45
CA GLU A 52 5.86 -29.12 -0.57
C GLU A 52 5.39 -28.58 0.79
N SER A 53 5.62 -29.29 1.90
CA SER A 53 5.34 -28.79 3.26
C SER A 53 6.20 -27.58 3.62
N GLU A 54 7.52 -27.65 3.39
CA GLU A 54 8.45 -26.56 3.64
C GLU A 54 8.15 -25.33 2.78
N LYS A 55 7.78 -25.55 1.52
CA LYS A 55 7.32 -24.50 0.61
C LYS A 55 6.06 -23.80 1.13
N LEU A 56 5.07 -24.54 1.65
CA LEU A 56 3.88 -23.94 2.26
C LEU A 56 4.23 -23.13 3.51
N ILE A 57 5.13 -23.63 4.35
CA ILE A 57 5.61 -22.91 5.53
C ILE A 57 6.28 -21.59 5.12
N ALA A 58 7.20 -21.61 4.15
CA ALA A 58 7.86 -20.40 3.66
C ALA A 58 6.85 -19.38 3.09
N GLN A 59 5.81 -19.84 2.39
CA GLN A 59 4.73 -18.98 1.91
C GLN A 59 3.91 -18.36 3.05
N LYS A 60 3.65 -19.10 4.12
CA LYS A 60 2.90 -18.61 5.28
C LYS A 60 3.69 -17.58 6.07
N LEU A 61 4.97 -17.85 6.33
CA LEU A 61 5.90 -16.90 6.95
C LEU A 61 5.97 -15.60 6.14
N LYS A 62 6.08 -15.69 4.81
CA LYS A 62 6.05 -14.50 3.93
C LYS A 62 4.74 -13.72 3.99
N LYS A 63 3.62 -14.37 4.35
CA LYS A 63 2.31 -13.74 4.55
C LYS A 63 2.12 -13.22 5.98
N GLY A 64 3.18 -13.18 6.79
CA GLY A 64 3.14 -12.64 8.15
C GLY A 64 2.63 -13.61 9.21
N TYR A 65 2.52 -14.91 8.92
CA TYR A 65 2.27 -15.90 9.97
C TYR A 65 3.51 -16.02 10.84
N THR A 66 3.31 -16.04 12.16
CA THR A 66 4.36 -16.26 13.15
C THR A 66 4.29 -17.70 13.64
N GLU A 67 5.43 -18.37 13.73
CA GLU A 67 5.52 -19.71 14.28
C GLU A 67 5.47 -19.69 15.80
N LEU A 68 4.71 -20.63 16.39
CA LEU A 68 4.66 -20.87 17.82
C LEU A 68 5.61 -22.01 18.21
N ALA A 69 6.29 -21.87 19.34
CA ALA A 69 7.09 -22.96 19.89
C ALA A 69 6.20 -24.16 20.29
N GLU A 70 6.81 -25.33 20.43
CA GLU A 70 6.10 -26.51 20.90
C GLU A 70 5.55 -26.29 22.33
N GLY A 71 4.27 -26.59 22.55
CA GLY A 71 3.59 -26.34 23.83
C GLY A 71 3.17 -24.88 24.08
N GLU A 72 3.61 -23.92 23.27
CA GLU A 72 3.18 -22.52 23.37
C GLU A 72 1.71 -22.34 22.98
N ALA A 73 0.98 -21.50 23.70
CA ALA A 73 -0.38 -21.13 23.36
C ALA A 73 -0.38 -19.98 22.34
N ALA A 74 -1.42 -19.91 21.50
CA ALA A 74 -1.59 -18.73 20.66
C ALA A 74 -1.75 -17.47 21.55
N PRO A 75 -1.05 -16.37 21.24
CA PRO A 75 -1.22 -15.13 21.98
C PRO A 75 -2.65 -14.60 21.84
N GLU A 76 -3.14 -13.92 22.88
CA GLU A 76 -4.41 -13.20 22.78
C GLU A 76 -4.33 -12.15 21.67
N LYS A 77 -5.39 -12.03 20.88
CA LYS A 77 -5.46 -11.04 19.83
C LYS A 77 -5.43 -9.65 20.46
N ARG A 78 -4.41 -8.86 20.13
CA ARG A 78 -4.36 -7.45 20.56
C ARG A 78 -5.59 -6.70 20.07
N GLU A 79 -6.08 -5.78 20.88
CA GLU A 79 -7.04 -4.79 20.42
C GLU A 79 -6.35 -3.76 19.53
N TYR A 80 -7.03 -3.38 18.46
CA TYR A 80 -6.58 -2.37 17.51
C TYR A 80 -7.43 -1.12 17.72
N SER A 81 -6.80 0.07 17.67
CA SER A 81 -7.54 1.33 17.70
C SER A 81 -8.40 1.49 16.44
N GLU A 82 -9.36 2.42 16.46
CA GLU A 82 -10.16 2.71 15.27
C GLU A 82 -9.29 3.26 14.12
N GLU A 83 -8.25 4.04 14.44
CA GLU A 83 -7.28 4.54 13.48
C GLU A 83 -6.47 3.39 12.85
N GLU A 84 -6.01 2.41 13.65
CA GLU A 84 -5.29 1.25 13.11
C GLU A 84 -6.19 0.38 12.21
N LYS A 85 -7.47 0.25 12.57
CA LYS A 85 -8.45 -0.45 11.74
C LYS A 85 -8.74 0.31 10.44
N ALA A 86 -8.76 1.65 10.49
CA ALA A 86 -8.92 2.51 9.33
C ALA A 86 -7.73 2.40 8.38
N ASP A 87 -6.50 2.53 8.91
CA ASP A 87 -5.26 2.35 8.15
C ASP A 87 -5.20 0.98 7.48
N TYR A 88 -5.52 -0.09 8.22
CA TYR A 88 -5.59 -1.44 7.64
C TYR A 88 -6.62 -1.50 6.51
N PHE A 89 -7.81 -0.91 6.68
CA PHE A 89 -8.86 -0.94 5.66
C PHE A 89 -8.46 -0.18 4.39
N PHE A 90 -7.83 1.00 4.54
CA PHE A 90 -7.32 1.80 3.44
C PHE A 90 -6.32 1.01 2.58
N TRP A 91 -5.28 0.46 3.21
CA TRP A 91 -4.28 -0.32 2.49
C TRP A 91 -4.82 -1.63 1.92
N GLU A 92 -5.76 -2.27 2.62
CA GLU A 92 -6.43 -3.46 2.12
C GLU A 92 -7.23 -3.18 0.84
N ALA A 93 -7.90 -2.03 0.75
CA ALA A 93 -8.63 -1.63 -0.46
C ALA A 93 -7.67 -1.48 -1.63
N ILE A 94 -6.58 -0.72 -1.47
CA ILE A 94 -5.55 -0.54 -2.51
C ILE A 94 -4.94 -1.91 -2.91
N GLU A 95 -4.52 -2.73 -1.95
CA GLU A 95 -3.86 -4.01 -2.26
C GLU A 95 -4.80 -5.02 -2.93
N LYS A 96 -6.07 -5.11 -2.51
CA LYS A 96 -7.02 -6.08 -3.06
C LYS A 96 -7.58 -5.67 -4.41
N SER A 97 -7.71 -4.38 -4.66
CA SER A 97 -8.27 -3.85 -5.90
C SER A 97 -7.32 -4.00 -7.07
N TYR A 98 -6.00 -4.06 -6.85
CA TYR A 98 -5.06 -4.32 -7.94
C TYR A 98 -4.12 -5.47 -7.64
N LYS A 99 -4.68 -6.67 -7.76
CA LYS A 99 -3.94 -7.93 -7.68
C LYS A 99 -3.13 -8.20 -8.95
N TYR A 100 -2.33 -7.24 -9.42
CA TYR A 100 -1.27 -7.53 -10.36
C TYR A 100 -0.06 -8.12 -9.60
N ASN A 101 0.62 -9.06 -10.24
CA ASN A 101 1.61 -10.01 -9.71
C ASN A 101 2.84 -9.39 -8.99
N LYS A 102 2.93 -8.08 -8.73
CA LYS A 102 4.15 -7.40 -8.26
C LYS A 102 5.38 -7.68 -9.16
N LYS A 103 5.18 -8.09 -10.43
CA LYS A 103 6.25 -8.57 -11.33
C LYS A 103 6.32 -7.89 -12.69
N ASP A 104 5.23 -7.29 -13.18
CA ASP A 104 5.25 -6.59 -14.47
C ASP A 104 4.41 -5.31 -14.40
N TRP A 105 5.07 -4.22 -14.04
CA TRP A 105 4.45 -2.90 -14.00
C TRP A 105 4.25 -2.28 -15.39
N LYS A 106 4.73 -2.91 -16.46
CA LYS A 106 4.42 -2.46 -17.83
C LYS A 106 2.96 -2.70 -18.20
N ALA A 107 2.31 -3.63 -17.51
CA ALA A 107 0.89 -3.92 -17.65
C ALA A 107 0.03 -3.27 -16.55
N TYR A 108 0.63 -2.40 -15.72
CA TYR A 108 -0.13 -1.61 -14.76
C TYR A 108 -0.98 -0.58 -15.50
N ASP A 109 -2.26 -0.57 -15.19
CA ASP A 109 -3.26 0.35 -15.71
C ASP A 109 -3.84 1.14 -14.53
N LEU A 110 -3.69 2.46 -14.59
CA LEU A 110 -4.10 3.37 -13.52
C LEU A 110 -5.62 3.46 -13.41
N GLU A 111 -6.31 3.65 -14.54
CA GLU A 111 -7.76 3.79 -14.58
C GLU A 111 -8.42 2.50 -14.08
N GLU A 112 -7.95 1.34 -14.55
CA GLU A 112 -8.45 0.04 -14.09
C GLU A 112 -8.22 -0.17 -12.59
N HIS A 113 -7.10 0.33 -12.03
CA HIS A 113 -6.87 0.26 -10.58
C HIS A 113 -7.89 1.10 -9.82
N LEU A 114 -8.10 2.35 -10.24
CA LEU A 114 -9.05 3.26 -9.59
C LEU A 114 -10.49 2.71 -9.65
N GLU A 115 -10.93 2.22 -10.82
CA GLU A 115 -12.24 1.56 -10.97
C GLU A 115 -12.38 0.37 -10.02
N LYS A 116 -11.35 -0.49 -9.92
CA LYS A 116 -11.39 -1.63 -9.00
C LYS A 116 -11.36 -1.21 -7.53
N ILE A 117 -10.78 -0.06 -7.18
CA ILE A 117 -10.88 0.49 -5.83
C ILE A 117 -12.32 0.90 -5.57
N ALA A 118 -12.94 1.68 -6.46
CA ALA A 118 -14.34 2.09 -6.33
C ALA A 118 -15.29 0.89 -6.21
N THR A 119 -15.20 -0.10 -7.09
CA THR A 119 -16.01 -1.34 -7.03
C THR A 119 -15.71 -2.21 -5.80
N TYR A 120 -14.51 -2.13 -5.23
CA TYR A 120 -14.22 -2.80 -3.95
C TYR A 120 -14.92 -2.09 -2.80
N LEU A 121 -14.83 -0.76 -2.77
CA LEU A 121 -15.41 0.11 -1.76
C LEU A 121 -16.94 0.15 -1.81
N SER A 122 -17.57 0.00 -2.98
CA SER A 122 -19.05 0.06 -3.16
C SER A 122 -19.80 -1.01 -2.35
N LYS A 123 -19.10 -2.06 -1.91
CA LYS A 123 -19.63 -3.15 -1.06
C LYS A 123 -19.75 -2.76 0.42
N TYR A 124 -19.26 -1.60 0.81
CA TYR A 124 -19.20 -1.15 2.20
C TYR A 124 -20.22 -0.05 2.51
N SER A 125 -20.47 0.17 3.80
CA SER A 125 -21.36 1.23 4.27
C SER A 125 -20.76 2.62 4.02
N GLU A 126 -21.62 3.64 3.98
CA GLU A 126 -21.22 5.04 3.89
C GLU A 126 -20.21 5.43 5.00
N GLU A 127 -20.43 4.97 6.24
CA GLU A 127 -19.47 5.17 7.35
C GLU A 127 -18.08 4.61 7.06
N LYS A 128 -17.98 3.50 6.32
CA LYS A 128 -16.70 2.93 5.90
C LYS A 128 -16.07 3.72 4.76
N LEU A 129 -16.87 4.27 3.85
CA LEU A 129 -16.38 5.17 2.80
C LEU A 129 -15.82 6.46 3.40
N ILE A 130 -16.53 7.08 4.34
CA ILE A 130 -16.06 8.24 5.11
C ILE A 130 -14.74 7.91 5.83
N LEU A 131 -14.63 6.73 6.42
CA LEU A 131 -13.39 6.30 7.08
C LEU A 131 -12.22 6.13 6.10
N PHE A 132 -12.50 5.58 4.90
CA PHE A 132 -11.51 5.47 3.84
C PHE A 132 -11.04 6.86 3.38
N GLN A 133 -11.98 7.75 3.05
CA GLN A 133 -11.68 9.11 2.59
C GLN A 133 -10.88 9.89 3.62
N LYS A 134 -11.31 9.88 4.90
CA LYS A 134 -10.54 10.50 5.99
C LYS A 134 -9.11 9.96 6.06
N THR A 135 -8.93 8.65 5.89
CA THR A 135 -7.60 8.03 5.92
C THR A 135 -6.78 8.44 4.71
N LEU A 136 -7.39 8.54 3.52
CA LEU A 136 -6.75 9.06 2.31
C LEU A 136 -6.18 10.46 2.55
N GLU A 137 -6.98 11.39 3.08
CA GLU A 137 -6.52 12.74 3.39
C GLU A 137 -5.33 12.75 4.35
N GLN A 138 -5.42 11.98 5.43
CA GLN A 138 -4.32 11.86 6.40
C GLN A 138 -3.04 11.32 5.75
N LYS A 139 -3.14 10.40 4.78
CA LYS A 139 -1.99 9.90 4.03
C LYS A 139 -1.44 10.92 3.06
N LEU A 140 -2.29 11.66 2.35
CA LEU A 140 -1.85 12.74 1.45
C LEU A 140 -1.12 13.85 2.22
N ILE A 141 -1.64 14.23 3.39
CA ILE A 141 -1.00 15.20 4.29
C ILE A 141 0.34 14.69 4.77
N SER A 142 0.44 13.43 5.16
CA SER A 142 1.73 12.86 5.61
C SER A 142 2.80 12.80 4.52
N LEU A 143 2.40 12.84 3.24
CA LEU A 143 3.30 12.94 2.10
C LEU A 143 3.61 14.39 1.71
N TYR A 144 2.97 15.39 2.32
CA TYR A 144 3.26 16.81 2.10
C TYR A 144 4.56 17.22 2.82
N THR A 145 5.69 16.76 2.27
CA THR A 145 7.03 16.97 2.84
C THR A 145 7.99 17.49 1.78
N ALA A 146 9.07 18.12 2.22
CA ALA A 146 10.06 18.66 1.30
C ALA A 146 10.69 17.57 0.42
N SER A 147 11.02 16.41 0.99
CA SER A 147 11.64 15.31 0.23
C SER A 147 10.71 14.74 -0.83
N ILE A 148 9.41 14.61 -0.55
CA ILE A 148 8.44 14.14 -1.56
C ILE A 148 8.23 15.19 -2.66
N ALA A 149 8.25 16.49 -2.33
CA ALA A 149 8.24 17.56 -3.33
C ALA A 149 9.51 17.54 -4.21
N GLU A 150 10.67 17.24 -3.63
CA GLU A 150 11.93 17.08 -4.37
C GLU A 150 11.90 15.86 -5.29
N LEU A 151 11.28 14.76 -4.86
CA LEU A 151 11.02 13.61 -5.73
C LEU A 151 10.12 14.02 -6.91
N TYR A 152 9.04 14.76 -6.66
CA TYR A 152 8.17 15.31 -7.71
C TYR A 152 8.96 16.15 -8.71
N ILE A 153 9.82 17.05 -8.22
CA ILE A 153 10.69 17.90 -9.05
C ILE A 153 11.62 17.05 -9.94
N ILE A 154 12.31 16.06 -9.35
CA ILE A 154 13.27 15.21 -10.09
C ILE A 154 12.56 14.40 -11.18
N LEU A 155 11.38 13.85 -10.88
CA LEU A 155 10.63 12.99 -11.80
C LEU A 155 9.85 13.78 -12.87
N GLY A 156 9.36 14.98 -12.54
CA GLY A 156 8.35 15.67 -13.33
C GLY A 156 8.80 16.97 -14.00
N ASN A 157 9.70 17.73 -13.40
CA ASN A 157 9.95 19.12 -13.82
C ASN A 157 11.03 19.26 -14.89
N GLU A 158 10.92 20.28 -15.74
CA GLU A 158 11.95 20.60 -16.71
C GLU A 158 13.34 20.74 -16.07
N TYR A 159 14.38 20.43 -16.84
CA TYR A 159 15.75 20.46 -16.35
C TYR A 159 16.71 20.93 -17.43
N GLU A 160 17.80 21.54 -16.99
CA GLU A 160 18.97 21.86 -17.81
C GLU A 160 20.07 20.83 -17.54
N LYS A 161 20.83 20.47 -18.59
CA LYS A 161 21.97 19.56 -18.49
C LYS A 161 23.24 20.22 -19.03
N GLU A 162 24.26 20.32 -18.17
CA GLU A 162 25.59 20.78 -18.54
C GLU A 162 26.64 19.71 -18.19
N GLY A 163 27.13 19.01 -19.21
CA GLY A 163 28.00 17.84 -19.00
C GLY A 163 27.26 16.74 -18.24
N ASP A 164 27.76 16.37 -17.06
CA ASP A 164 27.16 15.38 -16.16
C ASP A 164 26.27 16.02 -15.07
N ASN A 165 26.12 17.34 -15.07
CA ASN A 165 25.33 18.07 -14.08
C ASN A 165 23.92 18.33 -14.60
N TYR A 166 22.94 18.12 -13.73
CA TYR A 166 21.52 18.37 -13.93
C TYR A 166 21.06 19.49 -12.99
N SER A 167 20.26 20.42 -13.50
CA SER A 167 19.62 21.48 -12.71
C SER A 167 18.13 21.49 -13.00
N PHE A 168 17.30 21.31 -11.97
CA PHE A 168 15.86 21.13 -12.10
C PHE A 168 15.09 22.42 -11.79
N ASP A 169 14.06 22.70 -12.58
CA ASP A 169 13.09 23.75 -12.25
C ASP A 169 12.38 23.41 -10.93
N GLY A 170 12.27 24.39 -10.04
CA GLY A 170 11.78 24.19 -8.67
C GLY A 170 10.27 24.36 -8.49
N TYR A 171 9.50 24.54 -9.56
CA TYR A 171 8.07 24.78 -9.46
C TYR A 171 7.33 23.57 -8.90
N VAL A 172 6.46 23.77 -7.91
CA VAL A 172 5.57 22.72 -7.39
C VAL A 172 4.15 23.21 -7.59
N SER A 173 3.41 22.55 -8.49
CA SER A 173 1.99 22.80 -8.70
C SER A 173 1.19 22.23 -7.55
N ASP A 174 0.20 22.99 -7.03
CA ASP A 174 -0.68 22.51 -5.98
C ASP A 174 -1.42 21.22 -6.43
N ASP A 175 -2.14 21.30 -7.55
CA ASP A 175 -2.87 20.18 -8.18
C ASP A 175 -1.92 19.03 -8.60
N GLY A 176 -0.86 19.37 -9.35
CA GLY A 176 0.09 18.36 -9.82
C GLY A 176 0.76 17.59 -8.68
N PHE A 177 1.02 18.25 -7.55
CA PHE A 177 1.66 17.63 -6.40
C PHE A 177 0.69 16.76 -5.58
N ILE A 178 -0.58 17.11 -5.47
CA ILE A 178 -1.58 16.20 -4.86
C ILE A 178 -1.81 14.96 -5.73
N TYR A 179 -1.90 15.11 -7.06
CA TYR A 179 -2.06 13.97 -7.97
C TYR A 179 -0.84 13.04 -7.95
N PHE A 180 0.36 13.61 -7.81
CA PHE A 180 1.58 12.84 -7.61
C PHE A 180 1.57 12.03 -6.31
N ARG A 181 1.15 12.64 -5.20
CA ARG A 181 1.04 11.94 -3.91
C ARG A 181 -0.01 10.82 -3.97
N CYS A 182 -1.12 11.02 -4.67
CA CYS A 182 -2.08 9.95 -4.96
C CYS A 182 -1.42 8.78 -5.69
N TRP A 183 -0.60 9.06 -6.70
CA TRP A 183 0.10 8.03 -7.46
C TRP A 183 1.09 7.24 -6.60
N LEU A 184 1.77 7.88 -5.65
CA LEU A 184 2.63 7.20 -4.67
C LEU A 184 1.83 6.25 -3.77
N LEU A 185 0.65 6.66 -3.28
CA LEU A 185 -0.20 5.80 -2.44
C LEU A 185 -0.65 4.54 -3.15
N LEU A 186 -0.95 4.62 -4.46
CA LEU A 186 -1.34 3.46 -5.26
C LEU A 186 -0.22 2.40 -5.42
N LYS A 187 1.03 2.71 -5.06
CA LYS A 187 2.11 1.71 -5.03
C LYS A 187 2.05 0.79 -3.81
N GLY A 188 1.17 1.11 -2.87
CA GLY A 188 0.84 0.29 -1.71
C GLY A 188 1.71 0.56 -0.50
N LYS A 189 1.27 0.01 0.63
CA LYS A 189 1.80 0.32 1.97
C LYS A 189 3.31 0.16 2.09
N GLU A 190 3.86 -0.93 1.56
CA GLU A 190 5.29 -1.22 1.68
C GLU A 190 6.16 -0.18 0.95
N PHE A 191 5.71 0.34 -0.20
CA PHE A 191 6.41 1.42 -0.86
C PHE A 191 6.24 2.74 -0.10
N TYR A 192 5.02 3.06 0.31
CA TYR A 192 4.73 4.23 1.12
C TYR A 192 5.59 4.29 2.40
N ASP A 193 5.72 3.19 3.13
CA ASP A 193 6.51 3.11 4.36
C ASP A 193 8.02 3.29 4.11
N ASP A 194 8.51 2.96 2.91
CA ASP A 194 9.92 3.07 2.55
C ASP A 194 10.25 4.47 1.98
N ILE A 195 9.41 5.00 1.09
CA ILE A 195 9.63 6.31 0.45
C ILE A 195 9.51 7.47 1.44
N THR A 196 8.68 7.32 2.48
CA THR A 196 8.54 8.31 3.56
C THR A 196 9.77 8.41 4.46
N LYS A 197 10.68 7.43 4.43
CA LYS A 197 11.93 7.44 5.19
C LYS A 197 13.09 8.01 4.38
N ASP A 198 13.17 7.63 3.11
CA ASP A 198 14.25 8.03 2.20
C ASP A 198 13.77 7.90 0.74
N ILE A 199 13.79 9.02 0.00
CA ILE A 199 13.33 9.04 -1.39
C ILE A 199 14.28 8.33 -2.36
N GLU A 200 15.54 8.09 -1.96
CA GLU A 200 16.48 7.24 -2.72
C GLU A 200 16.00 5.78 -2.81
N THR A 201 15.07 5.36 -1.93
CA THR A 201 14.46 4.01 -2.02
C THR A 201 13.66 3.80 -3.30
N PHE A 202 13.27 4.87 -3.99
CA PHE A 202 12.61 4.81 -5.30
C PHE A 202 13.42 4.01 -6.33
N VAL A 203 14.75 4.10 -6.27
CA VAL A 203 15.68 3.41 -7.18
C VAL A 203 16.40 2.23 -6.52
N SER A 204 15.86 1.70 -5.42
CA SER A 204 16.48 0.57 -4.67
C SER A 204 16.50 -0.76 -5.43
N GLY A 205 15.87 -0.85 -6.61
CA GLY A 205 15.64 -2.11 -7.34
C GLY A 205 14.57 -3.01 -6.72
N LYS A 206 14.02 -2.65 -5.55
CA LYS A 206 12.88 -3.34 -4.92
C LYS A 206 11.57 -3.10 -5.67
N TYR A 207 11.45 -1.91 -6.28
CA TYR A 207 10.27 -1.46 -6.99
C TYR A 207 10.61 -1.14 -8.45
N HIS A 208 9.63 -1.27 -9.33
CA HIS A 208 9.78 -0.97 -10.75
C HIS A 208 8.52 -0.24 -11.17
N PHE A 209 8.54 1.06 -11.42
CA PHE A 209 7.33 1.81 -11.76
C PHE A 209 7.40 2.33 -13.20
N ASN A 210 6.25 2.44 -13.85
CA ASN A 210 6.15 3.30 -15.03
C ASN A 210 6.11 4.75 -14.54
N ILE A 211 7.12 5.54 -14.90
CA ILE A 211 7.24 6.96 -14.54
C ILE A 211 6.79 7.90 -15.66
N GLY A 212 6.30 7.37 -16.78
CA GLY A 212 5.77 8.18 -17.88
C GLY A 212 4.44 8.86 -17.52
N GLU A 213 3.71 8.30 -16.55
CA GLU A 213 2.51 8.90 -15.98
C GLU A 213 2.50 8.72 -14.46
N THR A 214 2.68 9.84 -13.76
CA THR A 214 2.81 9.90 -12.30
C THR A 214 1.65 10.64 -11.63
N TRP A 215 0.53 10.79 -12.33
CA TRP A 215 -0.62 11.60 -11.91
C TRP A 215 -1.77 10.63 -11.64
N ALA A 216 -2.40 10.71 -10.47
CA ALA A 216 -3.51 9.82 -10.11
C ALA A 216 -4.63 10.57 -9.38
N GLU A 217 -5.10 11.67 -9.99
CA GLU A 217 -6.20 12.48 -9.48
C GLU A 217 -7.42 11.66 -9.06
N GLY A 218 -7.83 10.69 -9.88
CA GLY A 218 -9.03 9.90 -9.61
C GLY A 218 -9.06 9.16 -8.27
N LEU A 219 -7.90 8.98 -7.59
CA LEU A 219 -7.89 8.44 -6.23
C LEU A 219 -8.66 9.32 -5.23
N LEU A 220 -8.71 10.64 -5.45
CA LEU A 220 -9.44 11.58 -4.60
C LEU A 220 -10.95 11.29 -4.58
N TYR A 221 -11.48 10.72 -5.67
CA TYR A 221 -12.92 10.56 -5.89
C TYR A 221 -13.43 9.14 -5.68
N VAL A 222 -12.56 8.13 -5.53
CA VAL A 222 -12.99 6.71 -5.49
C VAL A 222 -13.98 6.38 -4.36
N ALA A 223 -13.99 7.14 -3.27
CA ALA A 223 -14.94 6.94 -2.18
C ALA A 223 -16.34 7.43 -2.53
N ASP A 224 -16.44 8.58 -3.20
CA ASP A 224 -17.69 9.12 -3.73
C ASP A 224 -18.19 8.32 -4.92
N ASP A 225 -17.31 7.93 -5.85
CA ASP A 225 -17.64 7.03 -6.96
C ASP A 225 -18.23 5.71 -6.45
N ALA A 226 -17.59 5.11 -5.44
CA ALA A 226 -18.08 3.91 -4.78
C ALA A 226 -19.44 4.12 -4.09
N ASN A 227 -19.66 5.31 -3.53
CA ASN A 227 -20.92 5.65 -2.90
C ASN A 227 -22.04 5.75 -3.94
N GLN A 228 -21.80 6.46 -5.05
CA GLN A 228 -22.74 6.62 -6.14
C GLN A 228 -23.05 5.28 -6.82
N GLU A 229 -22.06 4.40 -7.00
CA GLU A 229 -22.26 3.05 -7.53
C GLU A 229 -23.23 2.24 -6.65
N ALA A 230 -23.06 2.32 -5.32
CA ALA A 230 -23.87 1.58 -4.36
C ALA A 230 -25.22 2.23 -4.07
N ARG A 231 -25.29 3.57 -4.20
CA ARG A 231 -26.41 4.43 -3.81
C ARG A 231 -26.62 5.50 -4.88
N PRO A 232 -27.19 5.16 -6.06
CA PRO A 232 -27.27 6.09 -7.20
C PRO A 232 -28.07 7.38 -6.96
N ASP A 233 -28.87 7.42 -5.89
CA ASP A 233 -29.64 8.60 -5.48
C ASP A 233 -28.92 9.47 -4.45
N SER A 234 -27.68 9.15 -4.05
CA SER A 234 -26.89 10.00 -3.15
C SER A 234 -26.44 11.29 -3.83
N ASP A 235 -26.27 12.33 -3.03
CA ASP A 235 -25.65 13.58 -3.48
C ASP A 235 -24.19 13.32 -3.90
N GLU A 236 -23.75 13.93 -4.98
CA GLU A 236 -22.37 13.87 -5.48
C GLU A 236 -21.41 14.55 -4.48
N GLY A 237 -20.26 13.94 -4.22
CA GLY A 237 -19.26 14.48 -3.28
C GLY A 237 -19.63 14.37 -1.80
N ILE A 238 -20.75 13.73 -1.45
CA ILE A 238 -21.24 13.69 -0.07
C ILE A 238 -20.26 13.05 0.92
N ILE A 239 -19.43 12.09 0.48
CA ILE A 239 -18.45 11.44 1.34
C ILE A 239 -17.33 12.42 1.69
N GLU A 240 -16.74 13.06 0.68
CA GLU A 240 -15.73 14.11 0.83
C GLU A 240 -16.26 15.29 1.68
N ASP A 241 -17.42 15.82 1.34
CA ASP A 241 -18.08 16.91 2.07
C ASP A 241 -18.26 16.57 3.55
N THR A 242 -18.67 15.32 3.84
CA THR A 242 -18.84 14.85 5.21
C THR A 242 -17.52 14.77 5.95
N VAL A 243 -16.43 14.36 5.28
CA VAL A 243 -15.08 14.36 5.88
C VAL A 243 -14.65 15.78 6.21
N TYR A 244 -14.77 16.72 5.28
CA TYR A 244 -14.35 18.11 5.50
C TYR A 244 -15.23 18.84 6.52
N GLN A 245 -16.51 18.51 6.61
CA GLN A 245 -17.37 19.06 7.66
C GLN A 245 -16.93 18.56 9.06
N LYS A 246 -16.53 17.30 9.18
CA LYS A 246 -16.15 16.68 10.46
C LYS A 246 -14.71 16.97 10.86
N TRP A 247 -13.81 17.09 9.88
CA TRP A 247 -12.38 17.29 10.04
C TRP A 247 -11.89 18.34 9.03
N PRO A 248 -12.28 19.62 9.22
CA PRO A 248 -11.90 20.70 8.31
C PRO A 248 -10.40 20.89 8.19
N GLU A 249 -9.62 20.48 9.20
CA GLU A 249 -8.15 20.49 9.16
C GLU A 249 -7.55 19.51 8.15
N LEU A 250 -8.34 18.55 7.65
CA LEU A 250 -7.91 17.61 6.61
C LEU A 250 -8.23 18.09 5.20
N ASN A 251 -8.98 19.18 5.05
CA ASN A 251 -9.34 19.70 3.74
C ASN A 251 -8.10 20.20 3.01
N TYR A 252 -7.78 19.64 1.84
CA TYR A 252 -6.55 19.99 1.13
C TYR A 252 -6.57 21.40 0.53
N ASP A 253 -7.74 21.92 0.14
CA ASP A 253 -7.92 23.26 -0.45
C ASP A 253 -7.85 24.39 0.60
N PHE A 254 -8.36 24.12 1.80
CA PHE A 254 -8.57 25.13 2.83
C PHE A 254 -7.75 24.90 4.10
N GLY A 255 -7.10 23.75 4.24
CA GLY A 255 -6.26 23.40 5.38
C GLY A 255 -4.93 24.16 5.39
N GLU A 256 -4.42 24.46 6.57
CA GLU A 256 -3.11 25.08 6.75
C GLU A 256 -2.02 23.99 6.85
N PHE A 257 -1.37 23.70 5.72
CA PHE A 257 -0.27 22.74 5.65
C PHE A 257 1.08 23.44 5.48
N ALA A 258 2.09 22.95 6.18
CA ALA A 258 3.47 23.40 6.01
C ALA A 258 4.38 22.18 5.90
N MET A 259 5.28 22.20 4.93
CA MET A 259 6.35 21.21 4.84
C MET A 259 7.34 21.40 5.99
N ASP A 260 8.10 20.34 6.28
CA ASP A 260 9.14 20.33 7.31
C ASP A 260 10.27 21.34 7.04
N ARG A 261 10.47 21.69 5.76
CA ARG A 261 11.39 22.74 5.27
C ARG A 261 10.99 23.15 3.85
N GLU A 262 11.64 24.19 3.32
CA GLU A 262 11.54 24.50 1.89
C GLU A 262 12.17 23.37 1.03
N PRO A 263 11.49 22.93 -0.04
CA PRO A 263 12.06 22.02 -1.03
C PRO A 263 13.28 22.62 -1.72
N LYS A 264 14.25 21.77 -2.01
CA LYS A 264 15.46 22.12 -2.76
C LYS A 264 15.18 21.98 -4.27
N SER A 265 15.93 22.71 -5.07
CA SER A 265 15.79 22.70 -6.53
C SER A 265 17.15 22.94 -7.21
N GLY A 266 17.17 23.00 -8.55
CA GLY A 266 18.38 23.20 -9.32
C GLY A 266 19.41 22.07 -9.12
N GLY A 267 20.69 22.41 -9.26
CA GLY A 267 21.78 21.44 -9.11
C GLY A 267 22.02 20.93 -7.68
N GLU A 268 21.33 21.46 -6.67
CA GLU A 268 21.41 20.94 -5.29
C GLU A 268 20.79 19.54 -5.19
N LEU A 269 19.74 19.27 -5.96
CA LEU A 269 19.04 17.98 -5.93
C LEU A 269 19.93 16.81 -6.36
N GLN A 270 20.77 17.00 -7.38
CA GLN A 270 21.73 15.97 -7.78
C GLN A 270 22.78 15.68 -6.69
N LYS A 271 23.15 16.69 -5.89
CA LYS A 271 24.10 16.50 -4.77
C LYS A 271 23.44 15.79 -3.60
N MET A 272 22.17 16.08 -3.35
CA MET A 272 21.40 15.46 -2.26
C MET A 272 20.98 14.03 -2.57
N TYR A 273 20.56 13.77 -3.81
CA TYR A 273 20.01 12.48 -4.25
C TYR A 273 20.77 11.93 -5.47
N PRO A 274 22.09 11.67 -5.34
CA PRO A 274 22.93 11.33 -6.47
C PRO A 274 22.55 10.01 -7.14
N LYS A 275 22.01 9.02 -6.41
CA LYS A 275 21.65 7.74 -7.04
C LYS A 275 20.32 7.86 -7.78
N LEU A 276 19.33 8.48 -7.15
CA LEU A 276 18.04 8.80 -7.75
C LEU A 276 18.21 9.54 -9.07
N VAL A 277 18.98 10.63 -9.08
CA VAL A 277 19.23 11.39 -10.32
C VAL A 277 19.99 10.54 -11.35
N ALA A 278 21.01 9.78 -10.94
CA ALA A 278 21.77 8.95 -11.89
C ALA A 278 20.92 7.85 -12.54
N GLU A 279 19.94 7.28 -11.84
CA GLU A 279 19.10 6.20 -12.35
C GLU A 279 17.85 6.69 -13.10
N ILE A 280 17.27 7.82 -12.70
CA ILE A 280 16.06 8.37 -13.33
C ILE A 280 16.37 9.10 -14.63
N MET A 281 17.38 9.96 -14.65
CA MET A 281 17.61 10.84 -15.82
C MET A 281 17.89 10.11 -17.13
N PRO A 282 18.46 8.89 -17.17
CA PRO A 282 18.61 8.14 -18.42
C PRO A 282 17.30 7.57 -19.00
N ILE A 283 16.25 7.46 -18.19
CA ILE A 283 14.96 6.85 -18.57
C ILE A 283 13.80 7.86 -18.61
N ARG A 284 14.09 9.11 -18.27
CA ARG A 284 13.20 10.27 -18.33
C ARG A 284 13.43 11.04 -19.63
#